data_AF-A0A1Q4VIF1-F1
#
_entry.id   AF-A0A1Q4VIF1-F1
#
_cell.length_a   1.000
_cell.length_b   1.000
_cell.length_c   1.000
_cell.angle_alpha   90.00
_cell.angle_beta   90.00
_cell.angle_gamma   90.00
#
_symmetry.space_group_name_H-M   'P 1'
#
loop_
_entity.id
_entity.type
_entity.pdbx_description
1 polymer ?
#
loop_
_entity_poly.entity_id
_entity_poly.type
_entity_poly.pdbx_seq_one_letter_code
_entity_poly.pdbx_strand_id
1 'polypeptide(L)' 'MSKKLAAALARDNDKEDAGMHADDRETCFTHQAWAGDCESRHVRPTAESILFEALYLDSIRNDRA' A
#
# COMPACT_ATOMS: atom_id res chain seq x y z
N MET A 1 -15.25 -21.90 -5.07
CA MET A 1 -14.80 -21.02 -3.97
C MET A 1 -14.08 -21.85 -2.92
N SER A 2 -12.84 -21.52 -2.56
CA SER A 2 -12.13 -22.24 -1.49
C SER A 2 -12.64 -21.75 -0.13
N LYS A 3 -12.61 -22.60 0.90
CA LYS A 3 -12.97 -22.21 2.27
C LYS A 3 -12.15 -21.01 2.76
N LYS A 4 -10.89 -20.91 2.34
CA LYS A 4 -9.99 -19.80 2.67
C LYS A 4 -10.45 -18.47 2.06
N LEU A 5 -10.89 -18.51 0.80
CA LEU A 5 -11.34 -17.30 0.10
C LEU A 5 -12.68 -16.80 0.65
N ALA A 6 -13.60 -17.71 0.99
CA ALA A 6 -14.84 -17.33 1.68
C ALA A 6 -14.57 -16.64 3.02
N ALA A 7 -13.62 -17.14 3.81
CA ALA A 7 -13.23 -16.52 5.08
C ALA A 7 -12.54 -15.15 4.89
N ALA A 8 -11.78 -14.96 3.81
CA ALA A 8 -11.17 -13.67 3.51
C ALA A 8 -12.22 -12.62 3.10
N LEU A 9 -13.19 -13.01 2.27
CA LEU A 9 -14.30 -12.13 1.88
C LEU A 9 -15.15 -11.70 3.08
N ALA A 10 -15.39 -12.60 4.03
CA ALA A 10 -16.11 -12.25 5.26
C ALA A 10 -15.36 -11.19 6.08
N ARG A 11 -14.03 -11.35 6.27
CA ARG A 11 -13.22 -10.35 6.98
C ARG A 11 -13.20 -9.00 6.29
N ASP A 12 -13.13 -8.97 4.96
CA ASP A 12 -13.17 -7.71 4.21
C ASP A 12 -14.52 -7.01 4.37
N ASN A 13 -15.63 -7.76 4.33
CA ASN A 13 -16.95 -7.19 4.59
C ASN A 13 -17.07 -6.64 6.02
N ASP A 14 -16.59 -7.36 7.03
CA ASP A 14 -16.61 -6.89 8.42
C ASP A 14 -15.82 -5.57 8.58
N LYS A 15 -14.68 -5.44 7.88
CA LYS A 15 -13.87 -4.21 7.89
C LYS A 15 -14.56 -3.06 7.16
N GLU A 16 -15.24 -3.32 6.04
CA GLU A 16 -16.02 -2.29 5.34
C GLU A 16 -17.20 -1.80 6.15
N ASP A 17 -17.90 -2.71 6.83
CA ASP A 17 -18.97 -2.37 7.77
C ASP A 17 -18.44 -1.49 8.92
N ALA A 18 -17.15 -1.63 9.26
CA ALA A 18 -16.42 -0.78 10.20
C ALA A 18 -15.82 0.51 9.58
N GLY A 19 -16.07 0.78 8.29
CA GLY A 19 -15.67 2.02 7.60
C GLY A 19 -14.41 1.92 6.74
N MET A 20 -13.88 0.72 6.47
CA MET A 20 -12.81 0.51 5.49
C MET A 20 -13.30 0.83 4.08
N HIS A 21 -12.45 1.46 3.24
CA HIS A 21 -12.81 1.73 1.85
C HIS A 21 -12.75 0.43 1.02
N ALA A 22 -13.58 0.32 -0.02
CA ALA A 22 -13.60 -0.88 -0.86
C ALA A 22 -12.29 -1.16 -1.60
N ASP A 23 -11.50 -0.10 -1.81
CA ASP A 23 -10.16 -0.21 -2.38
C ASP A 23 -9.16 -0.86 -1.41
N ASP A 24 -9.42 -0.81 -0.10
CA ASP A 24 -8.55 -1.44 0.90
C ASP A 24 -8.85 -2.94 1.08
N ARG A 25 -9.81 -3.51 0.32
CA ARG A 25 -10.13 -4.95 0.33
C ARG A 25 -8.90 -5.76 -0.06
N GLU A 26 -8.45 -6.65 0.83
CA GLU A 26 -7.39 -7.61 0.55
C GLU A 26 -7.79 -8.60 -0.54
N THR A 27 -9.09 -8.87 -0.69
CA THR A 27 -9.65 -9.78 -1.69
C THR A 27 -9.94 -9.14 -3.05
N CYS A 28 -9.74 -7.83 -3.20
CA CYS A 28 -9.95 -7.16 -4.49
C CYS A 28 -8.89 -7.62 -5.49
N PHE A 29 -9.34 -8.33 -6.53
CA PHE A 29 -8.46 -8.86 -7.58
C PHE A 29 -7.65 -7.75 -8.27
N THR A 30 -8.25 -6.57 -8.46
CA THR A 30 -7.56 -5.40 -9.05
C THR A 30 -6.42 -4.90 -8.16
N HIS A 31 -6.63 -4.83 -6.83
CA HIS A 31 -5.56 -4.47 -5.89
C HIS A 31 -4.48 -5.53 -5.80
N GLN A 32 -4.85 -6.82 -5.85
CA GLN A 32 -3.87 -7.90 -5.87
C GLN A 32 -3.02 -7.89 -7.15
N ALA A 33 -3.64 -7.65 -8.31
CA ALA A 33 -2.95 -7.52 -9.59
C ALA A 33 -2.03 -6.30 -9.59
N TRP A 34 -2.55 -5.15 -9.15
CA TRP A 34 -1.74 -3.93 -9.03
C TRP A 34 -0.59 -4.11 -8.05
N ALA A 35 -0.81 -4.68 -6.86
CA ALA A 35 0.24 -4.93 -5.88
C ALA A 35 1.32 -5.87 -6.43
N GLY A 36 0.95 -6.93 -7.15
CA GLY A 36 1.91 -7.83 -7.80
C GLY A 36 2.71 -7.15 -8.91
N ASP A 37 2.03 -6.40 -9.78
CA ASP A 37 2.68 -5.63 -10.85
C ASP A 37 3.60 -4.54 -10.28
N CYS A 38 3.20 -3.93 -9.16
CA CYS A 38 3.87 -2.84 -8.47
C CYS A 38 5.08 -3.35 -7.66
N GLU A 39 4.99 -4.52 -7.02
CA GLU A 39 6.08 -5.13 -6.24
C GLU A 39 7.36 -5.31 -7.09
N SER A 40 7.21 -5.66 -8.38
CA SER A 40 8.33 -5.81 -9.30
C SER A 40 8.92 -4.49 -9.82
N ARG A 41 8.21 -3.36 -9.65
CA ARG A 41 8.57 -2.05 -10.21
C ARG A 41 9.13 -1.08 -9.17
N HIS A 42 8.99 -1.39 -7.88
CA HIS A 42 9.57 -0.58 -6.81
C HIS A 42 10.87 -1.20 -6.29
N VAL A 43 11.95 -0.43 -6.37
CA VAL A 43 13.16 -0.72 -5.60
C VAL A 43 12.81 -0.54 -4.13
N ARG A 44 13.07 -1.56 -3.29
CA ARG A 44 12.87 -1.41 -1.84
C ARG A 44 13.72 -0.25 -1.33
N PRO A 45 13.15 0.69 -0.56
CA PRO A 45 13.92 1.77 0.04
C PRO A 45 15.04 1.18 0.91
N THR A 46 16.26 1.67 0.71
CA THR A 46 17.37 1.45 1.64
C THR A 46 17.37 2.57 2.68
N ALA A 47 17.96 2.31 3.85
CA ALA A 47 18.16 3.35 4.88
C ALA A 47 18.88 4.58 4.31
N GLU A 48 19.82 4.36 3.38
CA GLU A 48 20.52 5.42 2.65
C GLU A 48 19.57 6.21 1.73
N SER A 49 18.73 5.55 0.94
CA SER A 49 17.77 6.24 0.07
C SER A 49 16.75 7.08 0.86
N ILE A 50 16.30 6.57 2.02
CA ILE A 50 15.39 7.28 2.90
C ILE A 50 16.07 8.50 3.51
N LEU A 51 17.32 8.35 3.96
CA LEU A 51 18.10 9.46 4.53
C LEU A 51 18.37 10.54 3.49
N PHE A 52 18.75 10.15 2.27
CA PHE A 52 18.95 11.07 1.16
C PHE A 52 17.68 11.85 0.83
N GLU A 53 16.54 11.16 0.71
CA GLU A 53 15.26 11.80 0.41
C GLU A 53 14.83 12.77 1.52
N ALA A 54 15.03 12.42 2.79
CA ALA A 54 14.76 13.30 3.92
C ALA A 54 15.61 14.59 3.87
N LEU A 55 16.91 14.47 3.59
CA LEU A 55 17.82 15.62 3.47
C LEU A 55 17.48 16.50 2.25
N TYR A 56 17.09 15.89 1.13
CA TYR A 56 16.66 16.60 -0.07
C TYR A 56 15.35 17.38 0.14
N LEU A 57 14.38 16.78 0.82
CA LEU A 57 13.13 17.47 1.16
C LEU A 57 13.37 18.64 2.13
N ASP A 58 14.29 18.46 3.09
CA ASP A 58 14.68 19.53 4.01
C ASP A 58 15.37 20.68 3.28
N SER A 59 16.25 20.40 2.31
CA SER A 59 16.90 21.44 1.52
C SER A 59 15.89 22.24 0.68
N ILE A 60 14.92 21.57 0.04
CA ILE A 60 13.85 22.28 -0.70
C ILE A 60 13.04 23.19 0.22
N ARG A 61 12.77 22.72 1.44
CA ARG A 61 11.99 23.48 2.42
C ARG A 61 12.75 24.73 2.89
N ASN A 62 14.07 24.61 3.06
CA ASN A 62 14.94 25.70 3.49
C ASN A 62 15.30 26.66 2.34
N ASP A 63 15.31 26.22 1.09
CA ASP A 63 15.53 27.07 -0.10
C ASP A 63 14.31 27.92 -0.49
N ARG A 64 13.13 27.62 0.09
CA ARG A 64 11.87 28.34 -0.16
C ARG A 64 11.48 29.31 0.97
N ALA A 65 12.34 29.49 1.97
CA ALA A 65 12.16 30.41 3.10
C ALA A 65 12.98 31.69 2.90
#